data_AF-A0A1H1ZVL1-F1
#
_entry.id   AF-A0A1H1ZVL1-F1
#
_cell.length_a   1.000
_cell.length_b   1.000
_cell.length_c   1.000
_cell.angle_alpha   90.00
_cell.angle_beta   90.00
_cell.angle_gamma   90.00
#
_symmetry.space_group_name_H-M   'P 1'
#
loop_
_entity.id
_entity.type
_entity.pdbx_description
1 polymer ?
#
loop_
_entity_poly.entity_id
_entity_poly.type
_entity_poly.pdbx_seq_one_letter_code
_entity_poly.pdbx_strand_id
1 'polypeptide(L)'
;MKGLPVNLFKTFIFSTILAIAANSIYYAYIQRNLTQDYQHAVPLITGGTFFLTIILTIMASPMLFLANINFWNIIWVRLLLYFSGTIVFIGTVIFMPLSIANKLFDLITGAIFILVHFFFYARTVKKAR
;
A
#
# COMPACT_ATOMS: atom_id res chain seq x y z
N MET A 1 -8.71 -2.43 -21.52
CA MET A 1 -8.10 -1.19 -20.97
C MET A 1 -6.59 -1.35 -20.89
N LYS A 2 -5.83 -0.63 -21.72
CA LYS A 2 -4.36 -0.75 -21.72
C LYS A 2 -3.79 0.05 -20.53
N GLY A 3 -2.99 -0.57 -19.67
CA GLY A 3 -2.24 0.13 -18.62
C GLY A 3 -2.57 -0.21 -17.16
N LEU A 4 -3.45 -1.18 -16.87
CA LEU A 4 -3.65 -1.65 -15.49
C LEU A 4 -2.35 -2.17 -14.84
N PRO A 5 -1.52 -3.00 -15.51
CA PRO A 5 -0.24 -3.42 -14.94
C PRO A 5 0.71 -2.25 -14.65
N VAL A 6 0.72 -1.26 -15.55
CA VAL A 6 1.54 -0.05 -15.40
C VAL A 6 1.06 0.78 -14.20
N ASN A 7 -0.24 0.88 -13.96
CA ASN A 7 -0.79 1.58 -12.80
C ASN A 7 -0.49 0.84 -11.50
N LEU A 8 -0.57 -0.49 -11.51
CA LEU A 8 -0.19 -1.30 -10.35
C LEU A 8 1.30 -1.14 -10.03
N PHE A 9 2.17 -1.20 -11.04
CA PHE A 9 3.61 -0.96 -10.88
C PHE A 9 3.92 0.46 -10.39
N LYS A 10 3.23 1.47 -10.92
CA LYS A 10 3.36 2.86 -10.41
C LYS A 10 2.89 2.95 -8.96
N THR A 11 1.78 2.30 -8.62
CA THR A 11 1.30 2.25 -7.22
C THR A 11 2.40 1.68 -6.33
N PHE A 12 2.99 0.54 -6.70
CA PHE A 12 4.10 -0.08 -5.98
C PHE A 12 5.26 0.90 -5.74
N ILE A 13 5.79 1.53 -6.80
CA ILE A 13 6.94 2.44 -6.67
C ILE A 13 6.60 3.67 -5.82
N PHE A 14 5.49 4.35 -6.10
CA PHE A 14 5.14 5.57 -5.37
C PHE A 14 4.79 5.30 -3.92
N SER A 15 4.04 4.23 -3.63
CA SER A 15 3.71 3.86 -2.25
C SER A 15 4.94 3.44 -1.47
N THR A 16 5.87 2.70 -2.07
CA THR A 16 7.14 2.31 -1.43
C THR A 16 7.93 3.54 -1.01
N ILE A 17 8.17 4.49 -1.92
CA ILE A 17 8.95 5.70 -1.64
C ILE A 17 8.29 6.53 -0.53
N LEU A 18 6.98 6.75 -0.63
CA LEU A 18 6.23 7.53 0.36
C LEU A 18 6.19 6.84 1.72
N ALA A 19 6.03 5.51 1.76
CA ALA A 19 6.00 4.76 3.00
C ALA A 19 7.37 4.72 3.68
N ILE A 20 8.47 4.62 2.92
CA ILE A 20 9.83 4.70 3.49
C ILE A 20 10.02 6.06 4.15
N ALA A 21 9.64 7.14 3.46
CA ALA A 21 9.74 8.49 4.00
C ALA A 21 8.88 8.65 5.27
N ALA A 22 7.62 8.22 5.24
CA ALA A 22 6.71 8.34 6.37
C ALA A 22 7.16 7.50 7.58
N ASN A 23 7.59 6.26 7.39
CA ASN A 23 8.09 5.42 8.46
C ASN A 23 9.42 5.95 9.04
N SER A 24 10.28 6.53 8.21
CA SER A 24 11.52 7.18 8.68
C SER A 24 11.22 8.42 9.53
N ILE A 25 10.25 9.24 9.11
CA ILE A 25 9.77 10.39 9.89
C ILE A 25 9.14 9.91 11.21
N TYR A 26 8.28 8.90 11.16
CA TYR A 26 7.68 8.29 12.35
C TYR A 26 8.75 7.83 13.35
N TYR A 27 9.76 7.10 12.87
CA TYR A 27 10.89 6.66 13.69
C TYR A 27 11.67 7.84 14.29
N ALA A 28 12.00 8.85 13.46
CA ALA A 28 12.78 10.01 13.88
C ALA A 28 12.07 10.93 14.89
N TYR A 29 10.73 10.99 14.88
CA TYR A 29 9.96 11.82 15.81
C TYR A 29 9.54 11.09 17.07
N ILE A 30 9.13 9.82 16.96
CA ILE A 30 8.50 9.09 18.06
C ILE A 30 9.49 8.17 18.79
N GLN A 31 10.49 7.62 18.10
CA GLN A 31 11.48 6.70 18.70
C GLN A 31 12.83 7.35 19.01
N ARG A 32 12.98 8.66 18.78
CA ARG A 32 14.22 9.42 19.01
C ARG A 32 14.85 9.24 20.40
N ASN A 33 14.02 8.99 21.41
CA ASN A 33 14.45 8.87 22.80
C ASN A 33 14.87 7.45 23.20
N LEU A 34 14.70 6.45 22.32
CA LEU A 34 14.92 5.03 22.66
C LEU A 34 16.26 4.49 22.15
N THR A 35 16.79 4.97 21.03
CA THR A 35 18.04 4.45 20.45
C THR A 35 18.71 5.51 19.58
N GLN A 36 19.97 5.84 19.87
CA GLN A 36 20.80 6.79 19.10
C GLN A 36 21.25 6.25 17.73
N ASP A 37 20.64 5.18 17.23
CA ASP A 37 21.20 4.37 16.14
C ASP A 37 20.41 4.46 14.83
N TYR A 38 20.17 5.70 14.40
CA TYR A 38 19.40 6.00 13.19
C TYR A 38 20.03 5.42 11.92
N GLN A 39 21.35 5.30 11.88
CA GLN A 39 22.09 4.74 10.74
C GLN A 39 21.76 3.26 10.51
N HIS A 40 21.52 2.49 11.58
CA HIS A 40 21.09 1.09 11.48
C HIS A 40 19.58 0.94 11.28
N ALA A 41 18.77 1.89 11.76
CA ALA A 41 17.32 1.84 11.64
C ALA A 41 16.78 2.09 10.21
N VAL A 42 17.37 3.04 9.47
CA VAL A 42 16.89 3.40 8.11
C VAL A 42 16.95 2.24 7.13
N PRO A 43 18.04 1.45 7.04
CA PRO A 43 18.08 0.26 6.18
C PRO A 43 16.99 -0.77 6.53
N LEU A 44 16.73 -1.00 7.82
CA LEU A 44 15.69 -1.93 8.29
C LEU A 44 14.28 -1.43 7.93
N ILE A 45 14.00 -0.14 8.14
CA ILE A 45 12.75 0.50 7.73
C ILE A 45 12.55 0.38 6.23
N THR A 46 13.62 0.61 5.46
CA THR A 46 13.60 0.52 4.00
C THR A 46 13.26 -0.88 3.53
N GLY A 47 13.97 -1.90 4.05
CA GLY A 47 13.72 -3.30 3.71
C GLY A 47 12.33 -3.78 4.11
N GLY A 48 11.89 -3.46 5.33
CA GLY A 48 10.56 -3.82 5.83
C GLY A 48 9.45 -3.18 5.01
N THR A 49 9.58 -1.88 4.72
CA THR A 49 8.58 -1.15 3.92
C THR A 49 8.50 -1.70 2.50
N PHE A 50 9.65 -1.96 1.87
CA PHE A 50 9.72 -2.53 0.53
C PHE A 50 9.01 -3.89 0.47
N PHE A 51 9.29 -4.77 1.43
CA PHE A 51 8.67 -6.10 1.49
C PHE A 51 7.15 -6.04 1.70
N LEU A 52 6.68 -5.21 2.64
CA LEU A 52 5.24 -4.99 2.85
C LEU A 52 4.56 -4.43 1.61
N THR A 53 5.22 -3.54 0.89
CA THR A 53 4.66 -2.94 -0.33
C THR A 53 4.58 -3.96 -1.47
N ILE A 54 5.51 -4.93 -1.53
CA ILE A 54 5.38 -6.10 -2.42
C ILE A 54 4.15 -6.93 -2.05
N ILE A 55 3.97 -7.27 -0.78
CA ILE A 55 2.81 -8.05 -0.31
C ILE A 55 1.51 -7.34 -0.71
N LEU A 56 1.40 -6.05 -0.42
CA LEU A 56 0.24 -5.24 -0.77
C LEU A 56 -0.02 -5.20 -2.28
N THR A 57 1.06 -5.15 -3.08
CA THR A 57 0.97 -5.18 -4.55
C THR A 57 0.45 -6.52 -5.06
N ILE A 58 0.92 -7.63 -4.50
CA ILE A 58 0.42 -8.98 -4.81
C ILE A 58 -1.06 -9.08 -4.43
N MET A 59 -1.44 -8.60 -3.24
CA MET A 59 -2.84 -8.59 -2.79
C MET A 59 -3.74 -7.70 -3.65
N ALA A 60 -3.19 -6.64 -4.27
CA ALA A 60 -3.91 -5.78 -5.21
C ALA A 60 -3.94 -6.33 -6.65
N SER A 61 -3.19 -7.39 -6.97
CA SER A 61 -3.15 -7.99 -8.31
C SER A 61 -4.49 -8.47 -8.88
N PRO A 62 -5.53 -8.85 -8.09
CA PRO A 62 -6.85 -9.15 -8.64
C PRO A 62 -7.47 -7.99 -9.45
N MET A 63 -7.03 -6.74 -9.25
CA MET A 63 -7.45 -5.61 -10.08
C MET A 63 -7.17 -5.82 -11.57
N LEU A 64 -6.20 -6.69 -11.92
CA LEU A 64 -5.84 -6.97 -13.32
C LEU A 64 -6.97 -7.66 -14.08
N PHE A 65 -7.85 -8.40 -13.39
CA PHE A 65 -9.04 -9.00 -14.00
C PHE A 65 -10.02 -7.96 -14.54
N LEU A 66 -9.94 -6.70 -14.07
CA LEU A 66 -10.73 -5.58 -14.60
C LEU A 66 -10.39 -5.23 -16.05
N ALA A 67 -9.37 -5.85 -16.65
CA ALA A 67 -9.16 -5.79 -18.08
C ALA A 67 -10.38 -6.32 -18.88
N ASN A 68 -11.18 -7.21 -18.29
CA ASN A 68 -12.44 -7.69 -18.86
C ASN A 68 -13.57 -6.66 -18.65
N ILE A 69 -14.24 -6.28 -19.74
CA ILE A 69 -15.31 -5.28 -19.74
C ILE A 69 -16.51 -5.68 -18.86
N ASN A 70 -16.80 -6.97 -18.76
CA ASN A 70 -17.92 -7.49 -17.96
C ASN A 70 -17.72 -7.18 -16.47
N PHE A 71 -16.47 -7.20 -16.00
CA PHE A 71 -16.13 -6.85 -14.62
C PHE A 71 -16.00 -5.34 -14.41
N TRP A 72 -15.53 -4.60 -15.42
CA TRP A 72 -15.34 -3.16 -15.33
C TRP A 72 -16.65 -2.37 -15.16
N ASN A 73 -17.71 -2.80 -15.85
CA ASN A 73 -18.99 -2.10 -15.87
C ASN A 73 -19.77 -2.24 -14.55
N ILE A 74 -19.47 -3.27 -13.75
CA ILE A 74 -20.14 -3.51 -12.47
C ILE A 74 -19.35 -2.82 -11.35
N ILE A 75 -19.91 -1.73 -10.81
CA ILE A 75 -19.29 -0.89 -9.77
C ILE A 75 -18.75 -1.69 -8.57
N TRP A 76 -19.53 -2.64 -8.06
CA TRP A 76 -19.18 -3.42 -6.87
C TRP A 76 -18.03 -4.39 -7.14
N VAL A 77 -18.07 -5.10 -8.27
CA VAL A 77 -16.98 -5.99 -8.70
C VAL A 77 -15.70 -5.17 -8.93
N ARG A 78 -15.85 -3.98 -9.53
CA ARG A 78 -14.73 -3.07 -9.73
C ARG A 78 -14.07 -2.65 -8.42
N LEU A 79 -14.84 -2.20 -7.44
CA LEU A 79 -14.31 -1.79 -6.13
C LEU A 79 -13.69 -2.98 -5.38
N LEU A 80 -14.34 -4.15 -5.41
CA LEU A 80 -13.86 -5.35 -4.74
C LEU A 80 -12.52 -5.80 -5.32
N LEU A 81 -12.41 -5.96 -6.64
CA LEU A 81 -11.17 -6.38 -7.29
C LEU A 81 -10.04 -5.36 -7.10
N TYR A 82 -10.37 -4.07 -6.98
CA TYR A 82 -9.37 -3.01 -6.84
C TYR A 82 -8.88 -2.82 -5.39
N PHE A 83 -9.75 -2.94 -4.38
CA PHE A 83 -9.41 -2.54 -3.01
C PHE A 83 -9.42 -3.68 -1.98
N SER A 84 -9.98 -4.85 -2.29
CA SER A 84 -10.16 -5.93 -1.30
C SER A 84 -8.84 -6.32 -0.62
N GLY A 85 -7.77 -6.51 -1.39
CA GLY A 85 -6.45 -6.88 -0.84
C GLY A 85 -5.96 -5.92 0.23
N THR A 86 -5.96 -4.61 -0.05
CA THR A 86 -5.48 -3.60 0.89
C THR A 86 -6.39 -3.45 2.10
N ILE A 87 -7.71 -3.55 1.92
CA ILE A 87 -8.68 -3.49 3.04
C ILE A 87 -8.50 -4.70 3.97
N VAL A 88 -8.35 -5.90 3.41
CA VAL A 88 -8.09 -7.14 4.17
C VAL A 88 -6.76 -7.05 4.92
N PHE A 89 -5.73 -6.48 4.30
CA PHE A 89 -4.45 -6.25 4.99
C PHE A 89 -4.63 -5.34 6.21
N ILE A 90 -5.27 -4.17 6.05
CA ILE A 90 -5.50 -3.23 7.17
C ILE A 90 -6.30 -3.90 8.28
N GLY A 91 -7.38 -4.61 7.93
CA GLY A 91 -8.17 -5.37 8.90
C GLY A 91 -7.31 -6.40 9.66
N THR A 92 -6.51 -7.18 8.93
CA THR A 92 -5.61 -8.18 9.52
C THR A 92 -4.64 -7.56 10.52
N VAL A 93 -4.00 -6.44 10.17
CA VAL A 93 -3.05 -5.74 11.05
C VAL A 93 -3.73 -5.24 12.34
N ILE A 94 -4.98 -4.76 12.25
CA ILE A 94 -5.74 -4.30 13.43
C ILE A 94 -5.98 -5.46 14.40
N PHE A 95 -6.39 -6.63 13.90
CA PHE A 95 -6.76 -7.78 14.73
C PHE A 95 -5.58 -8.66 15.15
N MET A 96 -4.44 -8.60 14.47
CA MET A 96 -3.26 -9.38 14.86
C MET A 96 -2.64 -8.87 16.17
N PRO A 97 -2.12 -9.79 17.01
CA PRO A 97 -1.44 -9.46 18.27
C PRO A 97 0.01 -9.01 18.02
N LEU A 98 0.18 -7.91 17.27
CA LEU A 98 1.47 -7.27 17.01
C LEU A 98 1.81 -6.26 18.11
N SER A 99 3.11 -5.99 18.29
CA SER A 99 3.56 -4.86 19.10
C SER A 99 3.01 -3.55 18.54
N ILE A 100 2.80 -2.54 19.39
CA ILE A 100 2.25 -1.24 18.97
C ILE A 100 3.12 -0.61 17.86
N ALA A 101 4.45 -0.72 17.99
CA ALA A 101 5.38 -0.19 17.00
C ALA A 101 5.23 -0.86 15.63
N ASN A 102 5.16 -2.20 15.58
CA ASN A 102 4.99 -2.94 14.33
C ASN A 102 3.61 -2.70 13.72
N LYS A 103 2.56 -2.66 14.56
CA LYS A 103 1.20 -2.36 14.12
C LYS A 103 1.12 -0.99 13.46
N LEU A 104 1.74 0.04 14.05
CA LEU A 104 1.78 1.38 13.47
C LEU A 104 2.60 1.42 12.18
N PHE A 105 3.75 0.77 12.13
CA PHE A 105 4.57 0.64 10.92
C PHE A 105 3.79 0.03 9.75
N ASP A 106 3.09 -1.08 10.00
CA ASP A 106 2.27 -1.78 9.02
C ASP A 106 1.07 -0.94 8.58
N LEU A 107 0.38 -0.27 9.52
CA LEU A 107 -0.76 0.59 9.23
C LEU A 107 -0.36 1.84 8.43
N ILE A 108 0.76 2.48 8.75
CA ILE A 108 1.29 3.62 7.97
C ILE A 108 1.55 3.18 6.53
N THR A 109 2.22 2.04 6.37
CA THR A 109 2.54 1.47 5.04
C THR A 109 1.26 1.14 4.26
N GLY A 110 0.31 0.45 4.88
CA GLY A 110 -0.98 0.11 4.28
C GLY A 110 -1.84 1.33 3.93
N ALA A 111 -1.85 2.36 4.78
CA ALA A 111 -2.57 3.61 4.55
C ALA A 111 -1.97 4.39 3.37
N ILE A 112 -0.65 4.45 3.25
CA ILE A 112 -0.01 5.10 2.11
C ILE A 112 -0.30 4.33 0.83
N PHE A 113 -0.23 3.00 0.88
CA PHE A 113 -0.57 2.17 -0.28
C PHE A 113 -2.00 2.41 -0.74
N ILE A 114 -2.99 2.38 0.16
CA ILE A 114 -4.41 2.56 -0.23
C ILE A 114 -4.65 3.95 -0.83
N LEU A 115 -4.02 4.99 -0.31
CA LEU A 115 -4.15 6.36 -0.83
C LEU A 115 -3.57 6.49 -2.24
N VAL A 116 -2.36 5.98 -2.47
CA VAL A 116 -1.74 5.97 -3.80
C VAL A 116 -2.56 5.11 -4.76
N HIS A 117 -3.04 3.96 -4.31
CA HIS A 117 -3.84 3.05 -5.12
C HIS A 117 -5.18 3.68 -5.53
N PHE A 118 -5.82 4.38 -4.60
CA PHE A 118 -7.04 5.15 -4.84
C PHE A 118 -6.82 6.29 -5.84
N PHE A 119 -5.69 7.00 -5.77
CA PHE A 119 -5.35 8.03 -6.75
C PHE A 119 -5.27 7.47 -8.18
N PHE A 120 -4.62 6.32 -8.37
CA PHE A 120 -4.56 5.66 -9.69
C PHE A 120 -5.91 5.06 -10.12
N TYR A 121 -6.72 4.57 -9.18
CA TYR A 121 -8.10 4.18 -9.45
C TYR A 121 -8.91 5.33 -10.04
N ALA A 122 -8.90 6.49 -9.37
CA ALA A 122 -9.64 7.67 -9.80
C ALA A 122 -9.20 8.15 -11.19
N ARG A 123 -7.89 8.13 -11.50
CA ARG A 123 -7.39 8.42 -12.86
C ARG A 123 -7.86 7.40 -13.90
N THR A 124 -7.89 6.11 -13.54
CA THR A 124 -8.33 5.05 -14.47
C THR A 124 -9.81 5.17 -14.79
N VAL A 125 -10.65 5.42 -13.77
CA VAL A 125 -12.09 5.63 -13.94
C VAL A 125 -12.37 6.87 -14.78
N LYS A 126 -11.68 8.00 -14.53
CA LYS A 126 -11.86 9.23 -15.33
C LYS A 126 -11.49 9.05 -16.80
N LYS A 127 -10.50 8.23 -17.13
CA LYS A 127 -10.09 7.96 -18.53
C LYS A 127 -11.03 7.01 -19.28
N ALA A 128 -11.85 6.25 -18.56
CA ALA A 128 -12.76 5.26 -19.14
C ALA A 128 -14.18 5.80 -19.38
N ARG A 129 -14.46 7.02 -18.92
CA ARG A 129 -15.65 7.81 -19.26
C ARG A 129 -15.30 8.75 -20.41
#